data_AF-C4M0Q3-F1
#
_entry.id   AF-C4M0Q3-F1
#
_cell.length_a   1.000
_cell.length_b   1.000
_cell.length_c   1.000
_cell.angle_alpha   90.00
_cell.angle_beta   90.00
_cell.angle_gamma   90.00
#
_symmetry.space_group_name_H-M   'P 1'
#
loop_
_entity.id
_entity.type
_entity.pdbx_description
1 polymer ?
#
loop_
_entity_poly.entity_id
_entity_poly.type
_entity_poly.pdbx_seq_one_letter_code
_entity_poly.pdbx_strand_id
1 'polypeptide(L)'
;MITPYFSLTQNNDYVIVHIKIPPYQQFGVEDIQIDNNTMIYHSEPYFLSLTFKNDIAKDGTEKAEIDRLECKLHVYLPKENKGEVFPDLDMLPLFLTKKKILSRVQVLNTSPCPEEEKTEHEVIKEITPEEQELIDKVQRLEKLRQENEIKKNPNEKTRKEERLDFISRDDLILGEDQQIRDETEDIVNIFAPKYGFNGSHSEFFKDLQQNSFEIVMLRNPDQTDSKGRRKQRIDDELNSFDKDRYICDTFEWDNEEEVLKNNSFWWKEDGDWTDEERNEFGALDKIEVLVNNEEVIQIYKDLFGIVYGYLYDQIVMGESTVESGWTIATLSPVMSYFDRIDDIVDLIETCIRRSLIYPVVRNWELSMKTLEETIEVFKKRRVVLMKILLRIHQIYKLDELKHYMNYLFFDEYCNWIQSADDQIRHQFVVRIEEIKGKICKENIGLPLQDAEQEYIDYISSLPDDDGIMSEEENEMRGYID
;
A
#
# COMPACT_ATOMS: atom_id res chain seq x y z
N MET A 1 -15.01 -15.44 -3.53
CA MET A 1 -15.13 -16.62 -2.63
C MET A 1 -15.24 -16.13 -1.20
N ILE A 2 -16.06 -16.76 -0.35
CA ILE A 2 -16.37 -16.31 1.00
C ILE A 2 -15.91 -17.38 2.01
N THR A 3 -15.23 -17.00 3.08
CA THR A 3 -14.90 -17.95 4.16
C THR A 3 -16.14 -18.17 5.04
N PRO A 4 -16.66 -19.40 5.16
CA PRO A 4 -17.80 -19.67 6.02
C PRO A 4 -17.41 -19.53 7.49
N TYR A 5 -18.36 -19.18 8.36
CA TYR A 5 -18.12 -19.17 9.80
C TYR A 5 -17.86 -20.60 10.29
N PHE A 6 -16.76 -20.84 10.99
CA PHE A 6 -16.39 -22.16 11.47
C PHE A 6 -15.90 -22.15 12.92
N SER A 7 -15.94 -23.31 13.57
CA SER A 7 -15.30 -23.55 14.86
C SER A 7 -14.66 -24.93 14.91
N LEU A 8 -13.62 -25.08 15.73
CA LEU A 8 -12.87 -26.31 15.88
C LEU A 8 -13.07 -26.88 17.28
N THR A 9 -13.25 -28.19 17.37
CA THR A 9 -13.28 -28.92 18.65
C THR A 9 -12.53 -30.23 18.48
N GLN A 10 -12.25 -30.93 19.57
CA GLN A 10 -11.58 -32.23 19.49
C GLN A 10 -12.07 -33.19 20.57
N ASN A 11 -11.98 -34.47 20.27
CA ASN A 11 -12.09 -35.55 21.24
C ASN A 11 -10.81 -36.40 21.20
N ASN A 12 -10.78 -37.55 21.87
CA ASN A 12 -9.59 -38.41 21.92
C ASN A 12 -9.22 -39.02 20.56
N ASP A 13 -10.18 -39.15 19.65
CA ASP A 13 -10.01 -39.89 18.39
C ASP A 13 -10.04 -38.98 17.14
N TYR A 14 -10.70 -37.81 17.22
CA TYR A 14 -11.00 -36.92 16.10
C TYR A 14 -10.82 -35.44 16.46
N VAL A 15 -10.42 -34.65 15.47
CA VAL A 15 -10.65 -33.19 15.40
C VAL A 15 -11.94 -32.96 14.62
N ILE A 16 -12.82 -32.12 15.13
CA ILE A 16 -14.15 -31.88 14.56
C ILE A 16 -14.22 -30.42 14.11
N VAL A 17 -14.41 -30.22 12.81
CA VAL A 17 -14.63 -28.91 12.18
C VAL A 17 -16.13 -28.67 12.05
N HIS A 18 -16.62 -27.61 12.66
CA HIS A 18 -18.02 -27.19 12.60
C HIS A 18 -18.13 -26.01 11.64
N ILE A 19 -18.80 -26.17 10.50
CA ILE A 19 -18.96 -25.11 9.49
C ILE A 19 -20.42 -24.69 9.47
N LYS A 20 -20.71 -23.40 9.67
CA LYS A 20 -22.07 -22.85 9.59
C LYS A 20 -22.45 -22.67 8.13
N ILE A 21 -23.59 -23.26 7.76
CA ILE A 21 -24.02 -23.35 6.36
C ILE A 21 -25.43 -22.77 6.19
N PRO A 22 -25.77 -22.17 5.02
CA PRO A 22 -27.13 -21.72 4.75
C PRO A 22 -28.13 -22.89 4.64
N PRO A 23 -29.39 -22.72 5.06
CA PRO A 23 -30.38 -23.82 5.15
C PRO A 23 -30.85 -24.37 3.79
N TYR A 24 -30.61 -23.65 2.69
CA TYR A 24 -31.08 -23.97 1.34
C TYR A 24 -30.01 -24.64 0.46
N GLN A 25 -28.78 -24.79 0.96
CA GLN A 25 -27.66 -25.30 0.16
C GLN A 25 -27.47 -26.81 0.35
N GLN A 26 -27.25 -27.52 -0.76
CA GLN A 26 -26.98 -28.95 -0.79
C GLN A 26 -25.46 -29.15 -0.76
N PHE A 27 -24.96 -29.98 0.14
CA PHE A 27 -23.53 -30.28 0.29
C PHE A 27 -23.29 -31.78 0.13
N GLY A 28 -22.21 -32.15 -0.55
CA GLY A 28 -21.74 -33.52 -0.70
C GLY A 28 -20.44 -33.76 0.07
N VAL A 29 -20.16 -35.02 0.41
CA VAL A 29 -18.83 -35.42 0.93
C VAL A 29 -17.72 -35.15 -0.09
N GLU A 30 -18.08 -35.02 -1.37
CA GLU A 30 -17.21 -34.72 -2.51
C GLU A 30 -16.62 -33.30 -2.47
N ASP A 31 -17.19 -32.41 -1.64
CA ASP A 31 -16.74 -31.01 -1.49
C ASP A 31 -15.59 -30.85 -0.47
N ILE A 32 -15.14 -31.96 0.13
CA ILE A 32 -14.10 -31.99 1.17
C ILE A 32 -12.90 -32.80 0.66
N GLN A 33 -11.72 -32.18 0.65
CA GLN A 33 -10.44 -32.81 0.33
C GLN A 33 -9.53 -32.78 1.55
N ILE A 34 -8.90 -33.91 1.87
CA ILE A 34 -8.02 -34.05 3.03
C ILE A 34 -6.66 -34.53 2.54
N ASP A 35 -5.63 -33.73 2.77
CA ASP A 35 -4.25 -34.03 2.41
C ASP A 35 -3.29 -33.83 3.59
N ASN A 36 -2.90 -34.94 4.21
CA ASN A 36 -1.98 -35.04 5.35
C ASN A 36 -2.39 -34.16 6.52
N ASN A 37 -1.91 -32.92 6.57
CA ASN A 37 -2.20 -31.96 7.62
C ASN A 37 -3.16 -30.86 7.15
N THR A 38 -3.65 -30.90 5.92
CA THR A 38 -4.54 -29.89 5.35
C THR A 38 -5.92 -30.46 5.01
N MET A 39 -6.97 -29.71 5.33
CA MET A 39 -8.35 -29.95 4.93
C MET A 39 -8.81 -28.77 4.07
N ILE A 40 -9.31 -29.05 2.87
CA ILE A 40 -9.91 -28.05 1.98
C ILE A 40 -11.39 -28.37 1.84
N TYR A 41 -12.24 -27.37 2.04
CA TYR A 41 -13.67 -27.40 1.78
C TYR A 41 -14.01 -26.34 0.72
N HIS A 42 -14.62 -26.78 -0.38
CA HIS A 42 -14.96 -25.91 -1.50
C HIS A 42 -16.39 -26.20 -1.98
N SER A 43 -17.30 -25.25 -1.76
CA SER A 43 -18.68 -25.28 -2.26
C SER A 43 -19.14 -23.86 -2.55
N GLU A 44 -19.26 -23.47 -3.81
CA GLU A 44 -19.60 -22.11 -4.24
C GLU A 44 -20.80 -21.51 -3.48
N PRO A 45 -20.69 -20.31 -2.86
CA PRO A 45 -19.58 -19.35 -2.92
C PRO A 45 -18.48 -19.55 -1.85
N TYR A 46 -18.56 -20.61 -1.04
CA TYR A 46 -17.73 -20.82 0.14
C TYR A 46 -16.44 -21.60 -0.13
N PHE A 47 -15.35 -21.13 0.47
CA PHE A 47 -14.04 -21.80 0.47
C PHE A 47 -13.42 -21.74 1.87
N LEU A 48 -12.88 -22.86 2.35
CA LEU A 48 -12.19 -22.96 3.62
C LEU A 48 -11.01 -23.92 3.50
N SER A 49 -9.79 -23.44 3.68
CA SER A 49 -8.58 -24.27 3.73
C SER A 49 -7.97 -24.19 5.12
N LEU A 50 -7.84 -25.35 5.77
CA LEU A 50 -7.33 -25.50 7.12
C LEU A 50 -6.04 -26.33 7.13
N THR A 51 -4.92 -25.79 7.60
CA THR A 51 -3.68 -26.51 7.85
C THR A 51 -3.47 -26.69 9.35
N PHE A 52 -3.35 -27.93 9.78
CA PHE A 52 -3.11 -28.32 11.16
C PHE A 52 -1.60 -28.52 11.41
N LYS A 53 -1.15 -28.21 12.63
CA LYS A 53 0.25 -28.42 13.04
C LYS A 53 0.60 -29.90 13.21
N ASN A 54 -0.41 -30.73 13.48
CA ASN A 54 -0.28 -32.14 13.72
C ASN A 54 -0.93 -32.89 12.56
N ASP A 55 -0.38 -34.05 12.23
CA ASP A 55 -0.80 -34.85 11.09
C ASP A 55 -2.15 -35.54 11.35
N ILE A 56 -2.94 -35.66 10.29
CA ILE A 56 -4.26 -36.31 10.28
C ILE A 56 -4.10 -37.68 9.64
N ALA A 57 -4.68 -38.72 10.25
CA ALA A 57 -4.60 -40.08 9.72
C ALA A 57 -5.41 -40.20 8.41
N LYS A 58 -4.81 -40.75 7.36
CA LYS A 58 -5.52 -41.15 6.12
C LYS A 58 -6.08 -42.57 6.24
N ASP A 59 -6.88 -42.81 7.28
CA ASP A 59 -7.40 -44.15 7.62
C ASP A 59 -8.76 -44.46 6.96
N GLY A 60 -9.33 -43.54 6.16
CA GLY A 60 -10.63 -43.76 5.50
C GLY A 60 -11.83 -43.69 6.46
N THR A 61 -11.60 -43.25 7.71
CA THR A 61 -12.62 -43.07 8.74
C THR A 61 -13.13 -41.64 8.83
N GLU A 62 -12.77 -40.79 7.88
CA GLU A 62 -13.26 -39.43 7.78
C GLU A 62 -14.77 -39.44 7.54
N LYS A 63 -15.50 -38.61 8.28
CA LYS A 63 -16.96 -38.55 8.20
C LYS A 63 -17.40 -37.10 8.16
N ALA A 64 -18.43 -36.82 7.39
CA ALA A 64 -19.11 -35.54 7.40
C ALA A 64 -20.59 -35.75 7.71
N GLU A 65 -21.10 -35.07 8.72
CA GLU A 65 -22.50 -35.12 9.14
C GLU A 65 -23.12 -33.72 9.04
N ILE A 66 -24.36 -33.64 8.54
CA ILE A 66 -25.07 -32.37 8.38
C ILE A 66 -26.19 -32.29 9.41
N ASP A 67 -26.09 -31.32 10.32
CA ASP A 67 -27.20 -30.94 11.19
C ASP A 67 -28.04 -29.83 10.51
N ARG A 68 -29.20 -30.23 9.99
CA ARG A 68 -30.13 -29.32 9.32
C ARG A 68 -30.93 -28.44 10.29
N LEU A 69 -31.02 -28.81 11.57
CA LEU A 69 -31.73 -28.01 12.58
C LEU A 69 -30.85 -26.84 13.04
N GLU A 70 -29.56 -27.11 13.28
CA GLU A 70 -28.60 -26.08 13.68
C GLU A 70 -27.89 -25.38 12.50
N CYS A 71 -28.13 -25.84 11.27
CA CYS A 71 -27.49 -25.33 10.06
C CYS A 71 -25.95 -25.43 10.13
N LYS A 72 -25.45 -26.60 10.54
CA LYS A 72 -24.02 -26.88 10.70
C LYS A 72 -23.60 -28.15 9.97
N LEU A 73 -22.46 -28.08 9.31
CA LEU A 73 -21.73 -29.22 8.77
C LEU A 73 -20.62 -29.60 9.75
N HIS A 74 -20.61 -30.85 10.20
CA HIS A 74 -19.62 -31.42 11.12
C HIS A 74 -18.69 -32.34 10.34
N VAL A 75 -17.41 -31.98 10.24
CA VAL A 75 -16.37 -32.79 9.58
C VAL A 75 -15.47 -33.40 10.65
N TYR A 76 -15.39 -34.73 10.68
CA TYR A 76 -14.61 -35.51 11.62
C TYR A 76 -13.31 -35.96 10.97
N LEU A 77 -12.20 -35.39 11.44
CA LEU A 77 -10.83 -35.64 10.99
C LEU A 77 -10.11 -36.55 12.01
N PRO A 78 -9.73 -37.78 11.65
CA PRO A 78 -9.10 -38.73 12.58
C PRO A 78 -7.66 -38.32 12.89
N LYS A 79 -7.28 -38.35 14.18
CA LYS A 79 -5.91 -38.00 14.61
C LYS A 79 -4.93 -39.12 14.28
N GLU A 80 -3.71 -38.79 13.85
CA GLU A 80 -2.66 -39.80 13.65
C GLU A 80 -2.30 -40.51 14.97
N ASN A 81 -2.15 -39.76 16.07
CA ASN A 81 -1.99 -40.31 17.41
C ASN A 81 -3.26 -40.12 18.24
N LYS A 82 -3.92 -41.23 18.60
CA LYS A 82 -5.10 -41.20 19.48
C LYS A 82 -4.73 -40.67 20.86
N GLY A 83 -5.48 -39.69 21.34
CA GLY A 83 -5.25 -38.99 22.60
C GLY A 83 -4.31 -37.78 22.49
N GLU A 84 -3.77 -37.48 21.32
CA GLU A 84 -2.98 -36.27 21.09
C GLU A 84 -3.88 -35.03 21.11
N VAL A 85 -3.50 -34.01 21.88
CA VAL A 85 -4.23 -32.76 21.99
C VAL A 85 -3.71 -31.80 20.93
N PHE A 86 -4.58 -31.39 20.02
CA PHE A 86 -4.27 -30.34 19.05
C PHE A 86 -4.29 -29.01 19.81
N PRO A 87 -3.15 -28.30 19.91
CA PRO A 87 -3.09 -27.04 20.65
C PRO A 87 -3.81 -25.93 19.88
N ASP A 88 -4.20 -24.88 20.60
CA ASP A 88 -4.68 -23.61 20.03
C ASP A 88 -5.99 -23.67 19.21
N LEU A 89 -6.85 -24.70 19.34
CA LEU A 89 -8.10 -24.82 18.56
C LEU A 89 -9.07 -23.63 18.67
N ASP A 90 -8.94 -22.82 19.72
CA ASP A 90 -9.71 -21.58 19.91
C ASP A 90 -9.17 -20.41 19.05
N MET A 91 -7.91 -20.49 18.61
CA MET A 91 -7.24 -19.52 17.75
C MET A 91 -7.38 -19.93 16.28
N LEU A 92 -8.63 -19.90 15.80
CA LEU A 92 -9.02 -20.27 14.42
C LEU A 92 -8.11 -19.67 13.31
N PRO A 93 -7.57 -18.44 13.42
CA PRO A 93 -6.68 -17.90 12.40
C PRO A 93 -5.39 -18.70 12.18
N LEU A 94 -4.92 -19.46 13.18
CA LEU A 94 -3.70 -20.28 13.08
C LEU A 94 -3.86 -21.47 12.15
N PHE A 95 -5.09 -21.90 11.93
CA PHE A 95 -5.40 -23.05 11.09
C PHE A 95 -5.70 -22.65 9.66
N LEU A 96 -5.92 -21.37 9.34
CA LEU A 96 -6.10 -20.95 7.96
C LEU A 96 -4.77 -21.05 7.21
N THR A 97 -4.79 -21.59 5.98
CA THR A 97 -3.55 -21.85 5.23
C THR A 97 -2.74 -20.58 5.00
N LYS A 98 -1.44 -20.69 5.28
CA LYS A 98 -0.48 -19.62 5.27
C LYS A 98 -0.02 -19.26 3.84
N LYS A 99 -0.85 -18.46 3.16
CA LYS A 99 -0.50 -17.34 2.28
C LYS A 99 1.06 -17.00 2.14
N LYS A 100 1.71 -17.09 0.96
CA LYS A 100 3.18 -16.95 0.67
C LYS A 100 3.74 -15.50 0.57
N ILE A 101 5.07 -15.34 0.62
CA ILE A 101 5.84 -14.07 0.45
C ILE A 101 6.50 -14.01 -0.93
N LEU A 102 6.45 -12.85 -1.62
CA LEU A 102 7.24 -12.56 -2.83
C LEU A 102 8.67 -12.09 -2.45
N SER A 103 9.69 -12.61 -3.11
CA SER A 103 11.09 -12.27 -2.87
C SER A 103 11.46 -10.87 -3.38
N ARG A 104 12.22 -10.10 -2.57
CA ARG A 104 12.82 -8.80 -2.98
C ARG A 104 13.86 -9.02 -4.08
N VAL A 105 13.60 -8.53 -5.29
CA VAL A 105 14.62 -8.43 -6.34
C VAL A 105 15.49 -7.19 -6.07
N GLN A 106 16.73 -7.39 -5.64
CA GLN A 106 17.73 -6.33 -5.55
C GLN A 106 18.38 -6.13 -6.93
N VAL A 107 18.22 -4.95 -7.54
CA VAL A 107 18.91 -4.61 -8.80
C VAL A 107 20.25 -3.93 -8.49
N LEU A 108 21.35 -4.59 -8.81
CA LEU A 108 22.69 -4.00 -8.87
C LEU A 108 22.89 -3.31 -10.23
N ASN A 109 23.05 -1.98 -10.20
CA ASN A 109 23.71 -1.10 -11.16
C ASN A 109 23.50 -1.33 -12.67
N THR A 110 22.80 -0.40 -13.32
CA THR A 110 23.05 -0.05 -14.73
C THR A 110 23.97 1.16 -14.81
N SER A 111 25.17 0.97 -15.39
CA SER A 111 26.07 2.06 -15.79
C SER A 111 25.45 2.93 -16.90
N PRO A 112 25.82 4.21 -17.02
CA PRO A 112 25.13 5.16 -17.89
C PRO A 112 25.46 4.92 -19.37
N CYS A 113 24.43 4.96 -20.22
CA CYS A 113 24.59 5.01 -21.67
C CYS A 113 24.14 6.39 -22.18
N PRO A 114 24.96 7.09 -23.00
CA PRO A 114 24.65 8.44 -23.47
C PRO A 114 23.62 8.46 -24.60
N GLU A 115 22.84 9.54 -24.64
CA GLU A 115 21.86 9.88 -25.67
C GLU A 115 22.54 10.17 -27.02
N GLU A 116 21.95 9.72 -28.13
CA GLU A 116 21.61 10.55 -29.29
C GLU A 116 20.73 9.78 -30.32
N GLU A 117 19.94 10.56 -31.05
CA GLU A 117 18.73 10.21 -31.77
C GLU A 117 18.86 9.43 -33.11
N LYS A 118 17.72 8.79 -33.46
CA LYS A 118 17.05 8.68 -34.78
C LYS A 118 17.18 7.42 -35.64
N THR A 119 15.96 7.00 -36.02
CA THR A 119 15.46 6.36 -37.25
C THR A 119 15.35 4.84 -37.34
N GLU A 120 14.13 4.44 -37.69
CA GLU A 120 13.54 3.12 -37.88
C GLU A 120 14.28 2.26 -38.93
N HIS A 121 14.42 0.96 -38.67
CA HIS A 121 14.01 -0.16 -39.56
C HIS A 121 14.50 -1.53 -39.03
N GLU A 122 13.60 -2.53 -39.11
CA GLU A 122 13.80 -3.94 -38.79
C GLU A 122 14.82 -4.61 -39.73
N VAL A 123 15.92 -5.21 -39.23
CA VAL A 123 16.62 -6.37 -39.84
C VAL A 123 17.43 -7.13 -38.78
N ILE A 124 17.29 -8.46 -38.75
CA ILE A 124 18.07 -9.45 -37.98
C ILE A 124 19.58 -9.26 -38.23
N LYS A 125 20.41 -9.10 -37.18
CA LYS A 125 21.88 -9.02 -37.30
C LYS A 125 22.59 -10.23 -36.69
N GLU A 126 23.52 -10.77 -37.48
CA GLU A 126 24.53 -11.75 -37.08
C GLU A 126 25.46 -11.16 -36.01
N ILE A 127 25.79 -11.99 -35.01
CA ILE A 127 26.63 -11.66 -33.86
C ILE A 127 28.07 -11.40 -34.33
N THR A 128 28.65 -10.29 -33.88
CA THR A 128 30.03 -9.93 -34.22
C THR A 128 31.05 -10.75 -33.42
N PRO A 129 32.28 -10.98 -33.95
CA PRO A 129 33.30 -11.80 -33.28
C PRO A 129 33.68 -11.29 -31.88
N GLU A 130 33.54 -9.98 -31.63
CA GLU A 130 33.81 -9.34 -30.34
C GLU A 130 32.73 -9.67 -29.29
N GLU A 131 31.45 -9.77 -29.71
CA GLU A 131 30.34 -10.18 -28.84
C GLU A 131 30.44 -11.65 -28.46
N GLN A 132 30.90 -12.51 -29.37
CA GLN A 132 31.13 -13.93 -29.07
C GLN A 132 32.28 -14.11 -28.06
N GLU A 133 33.33 -13.28 -28.13
CA GLU A 133 34.44 -13.31 -27.17
C GLU A 133 34.03 -12.84 -25.77
N LEU A 134 33.08 -11.91 -25.67
CA LEU A 134 32.48 -11.47 -24.41
C LEU A 134 31.63 -12.58 -23.77
N ILE A 135 30.83 -13.29 -24.57
CA ILE A 135 30.02 -14.43 -24.10
C ILE A 135 30.93 -15.56 -23.56
N ASP A 136 32.00 -15.89 -24.28
CA ASP A 136 32.95 -16.93 -23.85
C ASP A 136 33.71 -16.54 -22.56
N LYS A 137 34.00 -15.24 -22.36
CA LYS A 137 34.61 -14.74 -21.12
C LYS A 137 33.67 -14.83 -19.92
N VAL A 138 32.39 -14.51 -20.11
CA VAL A 138 31.37 -14.59 -19.04
C VAL A 138 31.15 -16.05 -18.61
N GLN A 139 31.00 -16.98 -19.56
CA GLN A 139 30.85 -18.40 -19.26
C GLN A 139 32.07 -19.00 -18.53
N ARG A 140 33.27 -18.49 -18.81
CA ARG A 140 34.51 -18.94 -18.14
C ARG A 140 34.60 -18.43 -16.70
N LEU A 141 34.10 -17.22 -16.44
CA LEU A 141 34.05 -16.63 -15.10
C LEU A 141 33.03 -17.34 -14.20
N GLU A 142 31.89 -17.76 -14.74
CA GLU A 142 30.89 -18.54 -13.99
C GLU A 142 31.42 -19.91 -13.57
N LYS A 143 32.15 -20.60 -14.45
CA LYS A 143 32.83 -21.86 -14.11
C LYS A 143 33.85 -21.70 -12.99
N LEU A 144 34.63 -20.61 -13.00
CA LEU A 144 35.59 -20.30 -11.93
C LEU A 144 34.89 -19.94 -10.60
N ARG A 145 33.66 -19.41 -10.64
CA ARG A 145 32.87 -19.09 -9.45
C ARG A 145 32.33 -20.36 -8.80
N GLN A 146 31.80 -21.28 -9.60
CA GLN A 146 31.31 -22.59 -9.13
C GLN A 146 32.44 -23.45 -8.53
N GLU A 147 33.65 -23.43 -9.13
CA GLU A 147 34.80 -24.17 -8.59
C GLU A 147 35.32 -23.60 -7.25
N ASN A 148 35.06 -22.33 -6.96
CA ASN A 148 35.46 -21.67 -5.71
C ASN A 148 34.43 -21.86 -4.58
N GLU A 149 33.15 -22.04 -4.90
CA GLU A 149 32.11 -22.35 -3.91
C GLU A 149 32.23 -23.77 -3.34
N ILE A 150 32.72 -24.72 -4.14
CA ILE A 150 32.93 -26.12 -3.69
C ILE A 150 34.09 -26.24 -2.66
N LYS A 151 34.93 -25.20 -2.49
CA LYS A 151 36.15 -25.27 -1.64
C LYS A 151 36.04 -24.59 -0.27
N LYS A 152 34.89 -24.04 0.13
CA LYS A 152 34.71 -23.43 1.46
C LYS A 152 33.60 -24.10 2.29
N ASN A 153 33.98 -25.16 3.00
CA ASN A 153 33.68 -25.38 4.42
C ASN A 153 34.32 -26.71 4.87
N PRO A 154 35.13 -26.70 5.95
CA PRO A 154 34.55 -27.16 7.22
C PRO A 154 35.16 -26.50 8.48
N ASN A 155 34.28 -26.11 9.42
CA ASN A 155 34.39 -26.15 10.89
C ASN A 155 33.87 -24.85 11.53
N GLU A 156 32.75 -24.94 12.26
CA GLU A 156 32.75 -24.74 13.72
C GLU A 156 31.42 -25.18 14.35
N LYS A 157 31.55 -25.78 15.54
CA LYS A 157 30.48 -26.27 16.42
C LYS A 157 30.18 -25.22 17.50
N THR A 158 29.11 -25.49 18.26
CA THR A 158 28.68 -24.93 19.58
C THR A 158 27.84 -23.64 19.47
N ARG A 159 26.78 -23.38 20.25
CA ARG A 159 26.23 -23.94 21.51
C ARG A 159 24.77 -23.48 21.63
N LYS A 160 23.87 -24.33 22.16
CA LYS A 160 22.47 -23.99 22.49
C LYS A 160 22.42 -23.10 23.74
N GLU A 161 21.69 -21.98 23.68
CA GLU A 161 21.06 -21.32 24.82
C GLU A 161 19.61 -20.98 24.43
N GLU A 162 18.66 -21.42 25.26
CA GLU A 162 17.22 -21.24 25.10
C GLU A 162 16.82 -19.83 25.56
N ARG A 163 16.30 -19.03 24.63
CA ARG A 163 15.49 -17.83 24.89
C ARG A 163 14.13 -18.07 24.22
N LEU A 164 13.07 -17.93 24.99
CA LEU A 164 11.69 -17.97 24.49
C LEU A 164 11.46 -16.71 23.64
N ASP A 165 11.65 -16.84 22.33
CA ASP A 165 11.30 -15.84 21.33
C ASP A 165 9.83 -16.04 20.95
N PHE A 166 8.99 -15.06 21.31
CA PHE A 166 7.67 -14.92 20.73
C PHE A 166 7.83 -14.42 19.28
N ILE A 167 7.47 -15.29 18.33
CA ILE A 167 7.20 -15.04 16.90
C ILE A 167 8.43 -14.53 16.11
N SER A 168 9.10 -15.47 15.44
CA SER A 168 10.09 -15.18 14.39
C SER A 168 9.39 -14.71 13.11
N ARG A 169 10.05 -13.82 12.36
CA ARG A 169 9.55 -13.08 11.18
C ARG A 169 9.20 -13.91 9.94
N ASP A 170 9.31 -15.23 9.99
CA ASP A 170 8.87 -16.12 8.92
C ASP A 170 7.34 -16.29 8.86
N ASP A 171 6.60 -15.61 9.77
CA ASP A 171 5.16 -15.78 9.99
C ASP A 171 4.25 -14.67 9.42
N LEU A 172 4.73 -13.82 8.49
CA LEU A 172 3.89 -12.85 7.75
C LEU A 172 3.52 -13.39 6.36
N ILE A 173 2.24 -13.47 6.01
CA ILE A 173 1.76 -14.49 5.07
C ILE A 173 0.63 -13.94 4.14
N LEU A 174 0.84 -13.87 2.80
CA LEU A 174 -0.05 -13.28 1.73
C LEU A 174 -0.71 -14.26 0.69
N GLY A 175 -1.92 -13.96 0.18
CA GLY A 175 -2.86 -14.79 -0.64
C GLY A 175 -2.43 -16.08 -1.38
N GLU A 176 -3.24 -17.16 -1.36
CA GLU A 176 -3.02 -18.42 -2.13
C GLU A 176 -3.46 -18.41 -3.61
N ASP A 177 -3.80 -17.26 -4.21
CA ASP A 177 -4.20 -17.21 -5.63
C ASP A 177 -3.01 -17.07 -6.62
N GLN A 178 -1.77 -17.32 -6.19
CA GLN A 178 -0.58 -17.17 -7.04
C GLN A 178 0.00 -18.54 -7.43
N GLN A 179 -0.03 -18.84 -8.73
CA GLN A 179 0.65 -19.99 -9.32
C GLN A 179 2.16 -19.90 -9.03
N ILE A 180 2.75 -21.05 -8.67
CA ILE A 180 4.19 -21.19 -8.42
C ILE A 180 4.93 -20.81 -9.72
N ARG A 181 5.76 -19.75 -9.68
CA ARG A 181 6.77 -19.52 -10.71
C ARG A 181 7.77 -20.67 -10.66
N ASP A 182 7.88 -21.43 -11.74
CA ASP A 182 8.97 -22.38 -11.92
C ASP A 182 10.30 -21.61 -11.90
N GLU A 183 11.26 -22.05 -11.09
CA GLU A 183 12.59 -21.43 -10.86
C GLU A 183 13.49 -21.37 -12.13
N THR A 184 12.93 -21.59 -13.32
CA THR A 184 13.65 -21.72 -14.59
C THR A 184 13.47 -20.56 -15.57
N GLU A 185 12.68 -19.54 -15.25
CA GLU A 185 12.42 -18.38 -16.14
C GLU A 185 12.69 -17.00 -15.50
N ASP A 186 13.69 -16.87 -14.62
CA ASP A 186 14.18 -15.54 -14.19
C ASP A 186 15.04 -14.86 -15.26
N ILE A 187 14.46 -14.63 -16.44
CA ILE A 187 14.94 -13.55 -17.31
C ILE A 187 14.32 -12.28 -16.75
N VAL A 188 15.03 -11.59 -15.85
CA VAL A 188 14.64 -10.24 -15.41
C VAL A 188 14.48 -9.41 -16.67
N ASN A 189 13.25 -9.08 -17.03
CA ASN A 189 12.98 -8.24 -18.17
C ASN A 189 13.46 -6.84 -17.83
N ILE A 190 14.67 -6.49 -18.29
CA ILE A 190 15.28 -5.17 -18.07
C ILE A 190 14.38 -4.03 -18.58
N PHE A 191 13.49 -4.34 -19.54
CA PHE A 191 12.53 -3.40 -20.10
C PHE A 191 11.19 -3.34 -19.35
N ALA A 192 11.01 -4.11 -18.28
CA ALA A 192 9.80 -4.03 -17.47
C ALA A 192 9.69 -2.63 -16.81
N PRO A 193 8.52 -1.97 -16.89
CA PRO A 193 8.26 -0.74 -16.17
C PRO A 193 8.51 -0.90 -14.66
N LYS A 194 9.33 -0.01 -14.10
CA LYS A 194 9.67 0.01 -12.67
C LYS A 194 8.79 0.96 -11.88
N TYR A 195 8.59 0.69 -10.60
CA TYR A 195 7.80 1.50 -9.66
C TYR A 195 8.21 1.22 -8.20
N GLY A 196 7.49 1.78 -7.24
CA GLY A 196 7.85 1.72 -5.82
C GLY A 196 8.97 2.71 -5.47
N PHE A 197 9.58 2.51 -4.30
CA PHE A 197 10.66 3.35 -3.79
C PHE A 197 11.80 3.45 -4.81
N ASN A 198 12.06 4.66 -5.30
CA ASN A 198 13.07 4.93 -6.32
C ASN A 198 12.99 4.00 -7.57
N GLY A 199 11.85 3.39 -7.88
CA GLY A 199 11.76 2.40 -8.96
C GLY A 199 12.46 1.08 -8.65
N SER A 200 12.51 0.66 -7.39
CA SER A 200 13.14 -0.60 -6.96
C SER A 200 12.36 -1.85 -7.36
N HIS A 201 11.07 -1.73 -7.67
CA HIS A 201 10.17 -2.86 -7.92
C HIS A 201 9.71 -2.92 -9.37
N SER A 202 9.43 -4.12 -9.87
CA SER A 202 8.83 -4.39 -11.18
C SER A 202 8.13 -5.75 -11.16
N GLU A 203 7.11 -5.94 -12.00
CA GLU A 203 6.41 -7.22 -12.19
C GLU A 203 5.65 -7.76 -10.97
N PHE A 204 5.48 -6.94 -9.94
CA PHE A 204 4.74 -7.27 -8.72
C PHE A 204 3.23 -7.47 -8.96
N PHE A 205 2.62 -6.78 -9.94
CA PHE A 205 1.18 -6.87 -10.19
C PHE A 205 0.78 -8.01 -11.15
N LYS A 206 1.73 -8.72 -11.76
CA LYS A 206 1.48 -9.83 -12.70
C LYS A 206 0.61 -10.90 -12.05
N ASP A 207 0.88 -11.17 -10.79
CA ASP A 207 0.20 -12.22 -10.02
C ASP A 207 -1.06 -11.69 -9.31
N LEU A 208 -1.33 -10.38 -9.38
CA LEU A 208 -2.42 -9.68 -8.69
C LEU A 208 -3.45 -9.05 -9.64
N GLN A 209 -3.42 -9.38 -10.94
CA GLN A 209 -4.09 -8.60 -11.99
C GLN A 209 -5.57 -8.26 -11.71
N GLN A 210 -6.36 -9.15 -11.10
CA GLN A 210 -7.77 -8.88 -10.76
C GLN A 210 -7.96 -7.93 -9.57
N ASN A 211 -6.99 -7.82 -8.66
CA ASN A 211 -7.06 -6.99 -7.44
C ASN A 211 -6.23 -5.71 -7.55
N SER A 212 -5.46 -5.53 -8.63
CA SER A 212 -4.58 -4.37 -8.81
C SER A 212 -5.30 -3.01 -8.68
N PHE A 213 -6.54 -2.94 -9.17
CA PHE A 213 -7.39 -1.73 -9.11
C PHE A 213 -7.83 -1.34 -7.70
N GLU A 214 -7.83 -2.29 -6.76
CA GLU A 214 -8.17 -2.01 -5.36
C GLU A 214 -6.98 -1.45 -4.58
N ILE A 215 -5.77 -1.67 -5.11
CA ILE A 215 -4.49 -1.24 -4.52
C ILE A 215 -4.07 0.12 -5.11
N VAL A 216 -4.12 0.28 -6.44
CA VAL A 216 -3.70 1.47 -7.19
C VAL A 216 -4.72 1.87 -8.25
N MET A 217 -4.69 3.14 -8.68
CA MET A 217 -5.62 3.66 -9.70
C MET A 217 -5.16 3.38 -11.14
N LEU A 218 -3.90 2.95 -11.33
CA LEU A 218 -3.31 2.69 -12.64
C LEU A 218 -3.84 1.40 -13.27
N ARG A 219 -4.22 1.46 -14.56
CA ARG A 219 -4.56 0.26 -15.34
C ARG A 219 -3.26 -0.44 -15.78
N ASN A 220 -3.13 -1.72 -15.42
CA ASN A 220 -1.99 -2.58 -15.77
C ASN A 220 -0.61 -2.00 -15.40
N PRO A 221 -0.26 -1.92 -14.10
CA PRO A 221 0.98 -1.28 -13.65
C PRO A 221 2.28 -1.82 -14.26
N ASP A 222 2.31 -3.12 -14.58
CA ASP A 222 3.47 -3.81 -15.14
C ASP A 222 3.67 -3.64 -16.64
N GLN A 223 2.70 -3.04 -17.34
CA GLN A 223 2.75 -2.86 -18.79
C GLN A 223 2.82 -1.38 -19.17
N THR A 224 2.43 -0.49 -18.26
CA THR A 224 2.32 0.94 -18.53
C THR A 224 3.62 1.66 -18.17
N ASP A 225 4.24 2.30 -19.16
CA ASP A 225 5.45 3.11 -19.02
C ASP A 225 5.17 4.45 -18.33
N SER A 226 6.22 5.18 -17.90
CA SER A 226 6.07 6.44 -17.18
C SER A 226 5.22 7.49 -17.91
N LYS A 227 5.31 7.54 -19.25
CA LYS A 227 4.50 8.47 -20.07
C LYS A 227 3.04 8.04 -20.10
N GLY A 228 2.76 6.75 -20.26
CA GLY A 228 1.42 6.18 -20.19
C GLY A 228 0.77 6.40 -18.81
N ARG A 229 1.53 6.25 -17.73
CA ARG A 229 1.07 6.50 -16.35
C ARG A 229 0.61 7.93 -16.17
N ARG A 230 1.43 8.89 -16.58
CA ARG A 230 1.10 10.32 -16.50
C ARG A 230 -0.12 10.66 -17.35
N LYS A 231 -0.19 10.14 -18.58
CA LYS A 231 -1.34 10.37 -19.46
C LYS A 231 -2.63 9.86 -18.82
N GLN A 232 -2.62 8.62 -18.34
CA GLN A 232 -3.79 8.03 -17.71
C GLN A 232 -4.22 8.84 -16.48
N ARG A 233 -3.27 9.24 -15.64
CA ARG A 233 -3.56 10.07 -14.47
C ARG A 233 -4.26 11.38 -14.84
N ILE A 234 -3.74 12.11 -15.83
CA ILE A 234 -4.32 13.38 -16.27
C ILE A 234 -5.72 13.16 -16.83
N ASP A 235 -5.91 12.13 -17.66
CA ASP A 235 -7.21 11.79 -18.23
C ASP A 235 -8.23 11.43 -17.11
N ASP A 236 -7.83 10.62 -16.13
CA ASP A 236 -8.69 10.19 -15.02
C ASP A 236 -8.99 11.35 -14.05
N GLU A 237 -8.05 12.27 -13.81
CA GLU A 237 -8.23 13.50 -13.01
C GLU A 237 -9.26 14.43 -13.66
N LEU A 238 -9.11 14.71 -14.96
CA LEU A 238 -10.03 15.57 -15.70
C LEU A 238 -11.45 15.00 -15.77
N ASN A 239 -11.58 13.67 -15.88
CA ASN A 239 -12.88 13.01 -15.92
C ASN A 239 -13.55 12.90 -14.54
N SER A 240 -12.77 12.91 -13.46
CA SER A 240 -13.28 12.76 -12.09
C SER A 240 -13.63 14.08 -11.42
N PHE A 241 -13.21 15.22 -12.00
CA PHE A 241 -13.53 16.54 -11.45
C PHE A 241 -15.03 16.80 -11.52
N ASP A 242 -15.63 17.05 -10.36
CA ASP A 242 -17.04 17.40 -10.21
C ASP A 242 -17.14 18.85 -9.74
N LYS A 243 -17.65 19.70 -10.63
CA LYS A 243 -17.83 21.13 -10.41
C LYS A 243 -18.81 21.41 -9.28
N ASP A 244 -19.93 20.71 -9.24
CA ASP A 244 -21.00 20.99 -8.28
C ASP A 244 -20.52 20.62 -6.88
N ARG A 245 -19.81 19.49 -6.75
CA ARG A 245 -19.22 19.10 -5.47
C ARG A 245 -18.18 20.09 -4.97
N TYR A 246 -17.31 20.59 -5.85
CA TYR A 246 -16.33 21.62 -5.50
C TYR A 246 -17.00 22.89 -4.96
N ILE A 247 -18.08 23.34 -5.60
CA ILE A 247 -18.82 24.55 -5.19
C ILE A 247 -19.51 24.36 -3.84
N CYS A 248 -20.17 23.22 -3.62
CA CYS A 248 -20.75 22.90 -2.30
C CYS A 248 -19.69 22.94 -1.20
N ASP A 249 -18.53 22.31 -1.42
CA ASP A 249 -17.46 22.25 -0.41
C ASP A 249 -16.75 23.61 -0.21
N THR A 250 -16.89 24.54 -1.17
CA THR A 250 -16.28 25.88 -1.12
C THR A 250 -17.20 26.94 -0.50
N PHE A 251 -18.51 26.89 -0.77
CA PHE A 251 -19.45 27.95 -0.36
C PHE A 251 -20.51 27.51 0.65
N GLU A 252 -20.81 26.22 0.73
CA GLU A 252 -21.92 25.69 1.54
C GLU A 252 -21.43 24.82 2.70
N TRP A 253 -20.12 24.77 2.94
CA TRP A 253 -19.54 23.87 3.94
C TRP A 253 -19.45 24.52 5.33
N ASP A 254 -20.44 24.21 6.18
CA ASP A 254 -20.57 24.79 7.53
C ASP A 254 -19.41 24.50 8.49
N ASN A 255 -18.64 23.43 8.25
CA ASN A 255 -17.56 23.00 9.15
C ASN A 255 -16.16 23.52 8.75
N GLU A 256 -16.09 24.37 7.72
CA GLU A 256 -14.81 24.90 7.20
C GLU A 256 -13.99 25.55 8.31
N GLU A 257 -14.60 26.41 9.12
CA GLU A 257 -13.89 27.11 10.19
C GLU A 257 -13.35 26.15 11.27
N GLU A 258 -14.05 25.06 11.58
CA GLU A 258 -13.62 24.10 12.60
C GLU A 258 -12.39 23.31 12.13
N VAL A 259 -12.42 22.85 10.87
CA VAL A 259 -11.30 22.13 10.24
C VAL A 259 -10.10 23.05 10.00
N LEU A 260 -10.33 24.28 9.55
CA LEU A 260 -9.27 25.28 9.38
C LEU A 260 -8.70 25.77 10.71
N LYS A 261 -9.48 25.78 11.81
CA LYS A 261 -8.97 26.11 13.15
C LYS A 261 -8.34 24.93 13.86
N ASN A 262 -8.61 23.69 13.44
CA ASN A 262 -7.92 22.52 13.95
C ASN A 262 -6.42 22.65 13.62
N ASN A 263 -5.66 22.97 14.66
CA ASN A 263 -4.23 23.27 14.63
C ASN A 263 -3.46 22.41 15.65
N SER A 264 -4.07 21.32 16.13
CA SER A 264 -3.43 20.38 17.06
C SER A 264 -2.43 19.48 16.34
N PHE A 265 -1.42 20.10 15.75
CA PHE A 265 -0.41 19.44 14.94
C PHE A 265 0.75 19.02 15.82
N TRP A 266 0.83 17.74 16.14
CA TRP A 266 1.89 17.18 16.98
C TRP A 266 3.30 17.42 16.39
N TRP A 267 3.44 17.59 15.07
CA TRP A 267 4.72 17.91 14.41
C TRP A 267 5.19 19.36 14.62
N LYS A 268 4.35 20.24 15.16
CA LYS A 268 4.76 21.60 15.54
C LYS A 268 5.58 21.60 16.83
N GLU A 269 5.29 20.66 17.72
CA GLU A 269 6.00 20.45 18.97
C GLU A 269 7.18 19.49 18.78
N ASP A 270 8.31 19.78 19.43
CA ASP A 270 9.43 18.84 19.48
C ASP A 270 9.11 17.76 20.53
N GLY A 271 8.19 16.86 20.18
CA GLY A 271 7.76 15.75 21.03
C GLY A 271 8.74 14.59 21.03
N ASP A 272 8.93 13.97 22.19
CA ASP A 272 9.66 12.71 22.32
C ASP A 272 8.98 11.57 21.55
N TRP A 273 9.73 10.51 21.29
CA TRP A 273 9.19 9.30 20.66
C TRP A 273 8.19 8.61 21.58
N THR A 274 6.99 8.36 21.06
CA THR A 274 5.99 7.53 21.76
C THR A 274 6.45 6.07 21.81
N ASP A 275 5.90 5.29 22.74
CA ASP A 275 6.23 3.86 22.84
C ASP A 275 5.81 3.10 21.58
N GLU A 276 4.69 3.49 20.96
CA GLU A 276 4.21 2.97 19.68
C GLU A 276 5.20 3.26 18.54
N GLU A 277 5.67 4.51 18.42
CA GLU A 277 6.68 4.89 17.41
C GLU A 277 7.98 4.10 17.60
N ARG A 278 8.41 3.86 18.84
CA ARG A 278 9.61 3.04 19.14
C ARG A 278 9.42 1.58 18.79
N ASN A 279 8.25 1.03 19.09
CA ASN A 279 7.91 -0.36 18.79
C ASN A 279 7.87 -0.58 17.28
N GLU A 280 7.20 0.31 16.53
CA GLU A 280 7.15 0.19 15.07
C GLU A 280 8.54 0.34 14.46
N PHE A 281 9.32 1.34 14.91
CA PHE A 281 10.69 1.51 14.46
C PHE A 281 11.59 0.28 14.76
N GLY A 282 11.43 -0.33 15.93
CA GLY A 282 12.13 -1.56 16.30
C GLY A 282 11.68 -2.78 15.50
N ALA A 283 10.43 -2.78 15.04
CA ALA A 283 9.82 -3.81 14.22
C ALA A 283 10.06 -3.61 12.71
N LEU A 284 10.90 -2.66 12.29
CA LEU A 284 11.32 -2.52 10.89
C LEU A 284 12.44 -3.51 10.54
N ASP A 285 12.44 -4.00 9.30
CA ASP A 285 13.59 -4.71 8.76
C ASP A 285 14.72 -3.74 8.48
N LYS A 286 15.96 -4.13 8.79
CA LYS A 286 17.13 -3.33 8.45
C LYS A 286 17.51 -3.61 7.01
N ILE A 287 17.26 -2.63 6.16
CA ILE A 287 17.52 -2.71 4.72
C ILE A 287 18.63 -1.71 4.40
N GLU A 288 19.69 -2.17 3.74
CA GLU A 288 20.70 -1.27 3.20
C GLU A 288 20.16 -0.61 1.93
N VAL A 289 19.81 0.67 2.01
CA VAL A 289 19.31 1.45 0.89
C VAL A 289 20.43 2.32 0.33
N LEU A 290 20.88 2.00 -0.87
CA LEU A 290 21.89 2.78 -1.60
C LEU A 290 21.20 3.65 -2.65
N VAL A 291 21.40 4.96 -2.57
CA VAL A 291 20.78 5.94 -3.46
C VAL A 291 21.85 6.89 -3.98
N ASN A 292 21.80 7.19 -5.28
CA ASN A 292 22.66 8.19 -5.89
C ASN A 292 22.22 9.61 -5.50
N ASN A 293 23.15 10.54 -5.34
CA ASN A 293 22.82 11.93 -4.95
C ASN A 293 21.82 12.62 -5.91
N GLU A 294 21.85 12.26 -7.20
CA GLU A 294 20.93 12.78 -8.22
C GLU A 294 19.50 12.26 -8.04
N GLU A 295 19.34 11.06 -7.47
CA GLU A 295 18.04 10.44 -7.21
C GLU A 295 17.44 10.90 -5.88
N VAL A 296 18.26 11.31 -4.92
CA VAL A 296 17.82 11.80 -3.60
C VAL A 296 16.79 12.92 -3.72
N ILE A 297 16.99 13.86 -4.65
CA ILE A 297 16.02 14.94 -4.85
C ILE A 297 14.69 14.43 -5.40
N GLN A 298 14.70 13.37 -6.22
CA GLN A 298 13.48 12.75 -6.72
C GLN A 298 12.76 12.00 -5.60
N ILE A 299 13.48 11.30 -4.73
CA ILE A 299 12.91 10.64 -3.55
C ILE A 299 12.25 11.66 -2.61
N TYR A 300 12.84 12.84 -2.44
CA TYR A 300 12.21 13.91 -1.66
C TYR A 300 10.95 14.47 -2.32
N LYS A 301 10.89 14.56 -3.66
CA LYS A 301 9.67 14.93 -4.39
C LYS A 301 8.57 13.90 -4.21
N ASP A 302 8.90 12.63 -4.37
CA ASP A 302 7.96 11.52 -4.18
C ASP A 302 7.44 11.49 -2.73
N LEU A 303 8.34 11.66 -1.74
CA LEU A 303 7.99 11.76 -0.33
C LEU A 303 7.10 12.99 -0.04
N PHE A 304 7.33 14.12 -0.73
CA PHE A 304 6.52 15.32 -0.55
C PHE A 304 5.06 15.08 -0.91
N GLY A 305 4.78 14.40 -2.03
CA GLY A 305 3.41 14.05 -2.42
C GLY A 305 2.73 13.10 -1.42
N ILE A 306 3.50 12.16 -0.85
CA ILE A 306 3.01 11.23 0.19
C ILE A 306 2.69 11.99 1.48
N VAL A 307 3.60 12.83 1.95
CA VAL A 307 3.42 13.61 3.18
C VAL A 307 2.28 14.62 3.00
N TYR A 308 2.13 15.24 1.84
CA TYR A 308 0.97 16.10 1.54
C TYR A 308 -0.34 15.34 1.74
N GLY A 309 -0.47 14.13 1.19
CA GLY A 309 -1.67 13.30 1.37
C GLY A 309 -1.93 12.93 2.83
N TYR A 310 -0.89 12.60 3.60
CA TYR A 310 -1.01 12.34 5.04
C TYR A 310 -1.45 13.56 5.82
N LEU A 311 -0.85 14.72 5.57
CA LEU A 311 -1.20 15.94 6.28
C LEU A 311 -2.61 16.41 5.92
N TYR A 312 -3.04 16.21 4.67
CA TYR A 312 -4.42 16.46 4.26
C TYR A 312 -5.41 15.66 5.13
N ASP A 313 -5.19 14.34 5.20
CA ASP A 313 -6.01 13.43 5.99
C ASP A 313 -6.04 13.85 7.47
N GLN A 314 -4.89 14.19 8.05
CA GLN A 314 -4.80 14.63 9.45
C GLN A 314 -5.46 15.99 9.70
N ILE A 315 -5.41 16.93 8.75
CA ILE A 315 -6.10 18.23 8.91
C ILE A 315 -7.62 18.02 8.88
N VAL A 316 -8.13 17.18 7.97
CA VAL A 316 -9.57 16.94 7.79
C VAL A 316 -10.15 16.04 8.87
N MET A 317 -9.50 14.91 9.16
CA MET A 317 -10.04 13.87 10.04
C MET A 317 -9.50 13.95 11.48
N GLY A 318 -8.38 14.63 11.70
CA GLY A 318 -7.71 14.74 13.02
C GLY A 318 -6.96 13.47 13.46
N GLU A 319 -7.59 12.31 13.30
CA GLU A 319 -7.03 10.99 13.61
C GLU A 319 -7.12 10.05 12.40
N SER A 320 -6.31 8.98 12.41
CA SER A 320 -6.31 8.00 11.32
C SER A 320 -7.59 7.16 11.32
N THR A 321 -8.20 7.01 10.15
CA THR A 321 -9.43 6.25 9.91
C THR A 321 -9.17 5.14 8.89
N VAL A 322 -10.18 4.32 8.62
CA VAL A 322 -10.13 3.30 7.55
C VAL A 322 -9.94 3.92 6.16
N GLU A 323 -10.31 5.19 5.97
CA GLU A 323 -10.15 5.91 4.70
C GLU A 323 -8.79 6.63 4.58
N SER A 324 -7.99 6.67 5.64
CA SER A 324 -6.70 7.37 5.63
C SER A 324 -5.73 6.76 4.61
N GLY A 325 -5.67 5.42 4.52
CA GLY A 325 -4.86 4.73 3.51
C GLY A 325 -5.28 5.10 2.08
N TRP A 326 -6.59 5.18 1.83
CA TRP A 326 -7.12 5.59 0.53
C TRP A 326 -6.81 7.05 0.21
N THR A 327 -7.02 7.97 1.16
CA THR A 327 -6.76 9.41 0.99
C THR A 327 -5.28 9.68 0.71
N ILE A 328 -4.37 9.08 1.47
CA ILE A 328 -2.92 9.24 1.29
C ILE A 328 -2.49 8.74 -0.10
N ALA A 329 -2.90 7.51 -0.47
CA ALA A 329 -2.55 6.92 -1.76
C ALA A 329 -3.14 7.73 -2.91
N THR A 330 -4.36 8.24 -2.74
CA THR A 330 -5.05 9.00 -3.78
C THR A 330 -4.43 10.37 -3.96
N LEU A 331 -4.11 11.12 -2.92
CA LEU A 331 -3.51 12.45 -3.10
C LEU A 331 -2.07 12.41 -3.60
N SER A 332 -1.36 11.29 -3.38
CA SER A 332 0.00 11.08 -3.85
C SER A 332 0.03 10.47 -5.27
N PRO A 333 0.54 11.18 -6.30
CA PRO A 333 0.59 10.66 -7.67
C PRO A 333 1.53 9.45 -7.82
N VAL A 334 2.59 9.39 -7.02
CA VAL A 334 3.53 8.26 -7.02
C VAL A 334 2.91 7.00 -6.42
N MET A 335 1.95 7.12 -5.49
CA MET A 335 1.28 5.96 -4.89
C MET A 335 0.09 5.48 -5.73
N SER A 336 -0.73 6.40 -6.24
CA SER A 336 -1.93 6.04 -7.00
C SER A 336 -1.63 5.61 -8.44
N TYR A 337 -0.68 6.25 -9.12
CA TYR A 337 -0.38 6.01 -10.53
C TYR A 337 1.05 5.58 -10.82
N PHE A 338 1.92 5.48 -9.80
CA PHE A 338 3.36 5.29 -10.00
C PHE A 338 3.99 6.32 -10.96
N ASP A 339 3.39 7.52 -11.02
CA ASP A 339 3.88 8.66 -11.79
C ASP A 339 4.88 9.45 -10.94
N ARG A 340 6.16 9.33 -11.27
CA ARG A 340 7.21 10.15 -10.67
C ARG A 340 7.29 11.46 -11.43
N ILE A 341 6.99 12.54 -10.72
CA ILE A 341 6.96 13.87 -11.31
C ILE A 341 8.31 14.55 -11.09
N ASP A 342 8.98 14.90 -12.19
CA ASP A 342 10.30 15.53 -12.15
C ASP A 342 10.21 17.03 -11.85
N ASP A 343 9.19 17.71 -12.36
CA ASP A 343 9.02 19.14 -12.14
C ASP A 343 8.27 19.42 -10.82
N ILE A 344 8.81 20.34 -10.02
CA ILE A 344 8.26 20.63 -8.69
C ILE A 344 6.95 21.41 -8.81
N VAL A 345 6.78 22.25 -9.83
CA VAL A 345 5.54 22.99 -10.06
C VAL A 345 4.43 22.00 -10.40
N ASP A 346 4.68 21.10 -11.37
CA ASP A 346 3.74 20.04 -11.76
C ASP A 346 3.40 19.10 -10.58
N LEU A 347 4.37 18.80 -9.71
CA LEU A 347 4.13 18.00 -8.50
C LEU A 347 3.12 18.68 -7.56
N ILE A 348 3.36 19.94 -7.22
CA ILE A 348 2.50 20.66 -6.27
C ILE A 348 1.13 20.92 -6.88
N GLU A 349 1.08 21.36 -8.14
CA GLU A 349 -0.17 21.55 -8.88
C GLU A 349 -0.96 20.24 -8.95
N THR A 350 -0.29 19.11 -9.18
CA THR A 350 -0.93 17.79 -9.15
C THR A 350 -1.49 17.46 -7.75
N CYS A 351 -0.73 17.66 -6.68
CA CYS A 351 -1.22 17.40 -5.31
C CYS A 351 -2.47 18.25 -4.97
N ILE A 352 -2.45 19.54 -5.30
CA ILE A 352 -3.58 20.45 -5.10
C ILE A 352 -4.76 20.05 -5.99
N ARG A 353 -4.51 19.79 -7.28
CA ARG A 353 -5.56 19.34 -8.21
C ARG A 353 -6.28 18.12 -7.66
N ARG A 354 -5.53 17.13 -7.17
CA ARG A 354 -6.08 15.89 -6.63
C ARG A 354 -6.86 16.10 -5.34
N SER A 355 -6.47 17.04 -4.47
CA SER A 355 -7.25 17.40 -3.27
C SER A 355 -8.56 18.13 -3.57
N LEU A 356 -8.71 18.66 -4.79
CA LEU A 356 -9.96 19.26 -5.28
C LEU A 356 -10.85 18.29 -6.06
N ILE A 357 -10.38 17.07 -6.31
CA ILE A 357 -11.09 16.08 -7.14
C ILE A 357 -11.60 14.91 -6.31
N TYR A 358 -10.75 14.32 -5.47
CA TYR A 358 -11.01 13.00 -4.89
C TYR A 358 -11.55 13.00 -3.46
N PRO A 359 -10.94 13.73 -2.49
CA PRO A 359 -11.27 13.54 -1.09
C PRO A 359 -12.68 14.04 -0.74
N VAL A 360 -13.09 13.76 0.50
CA VAL A 360 -14.43 14.06 1.05
C VAL A 360 -14.75 15.56 1.03
N VAL A 361 -13.76 16.39 1.34
CA VAL A 361 -13.82 17.85 1.29
C VAL A 361 -12.97 18.30 0.11
N ARG A 362 -13.46 19.19 -0.76
CA ARG A 362 -12.74 19.67 -1.95
C ARG A 362 -12.66 21.19 -1.93
N ASN A 363 -11.73 21.71 -1.16
CA ASN A 363 -11.63 23.15 -0.90
C ASN A 363 -10.21 23.68 -1.21
N TRP A 364 -10.15 24.86 -1.85
CA TRP A 364 -8.90 25.52 -2.24
C TRP A 364 -8.05 25.93 -1.04
N GLU A 365 -8.65 26.59 -0.06
CA GLU A 365 -7.96 27.11 1.11
C GLU A 365 -7.38 25.98 1.96
N LEU A 366 -8.14 24.89 2.12
CA LEU A 366 -7.67 23.67 2.76
C LEU A 366 -6.47 23.04 2.04
N SER A 367 -6.52 22.99 0.71
CA SER A 367 -5.41 22.46 -0.11
C SER A 367 -4.16 23.32 0.04
N MET A 368 -4.32 24.65 0.05
CA MET A 368 -3.22 25.59 0.27
C MET A 368 -2.67 25.48 1.70
N LYS A 369 -3.52 25.40 2.73
CA LYS A 369 -3.12 25.18 4.13
C LYS A 369 -2.30 23.89 4.27
N THR A 370 -2.75 22.81 3.63
CA THR A 370 -2.03 21.52 3.61
C THR A 370 -0.65 21.66 2.97
N LEU A 371 -0.54 22.42 1.88
CA LEU A 371 0.75 22.73 1.26
C LEU A 371 1.67 23.48 2.24
N GLU A 372 1.16 24.47 2.97
CA GLU A 372 1.97 25.22 3.94
C GLU A 372 2.49 24.31 5.06
N GLU A 373 1.62 23.48 5.63
CA GLU A 373 1.99 22.54 6.69
C GLU A 373 3.00 21.49 6.18
N THR A 374 2.87 21.04 4.92
CA THR A 374 3.84 20.13 4.29
C THR A 374 5.21 20.79 4.22
N ILE A 375 5.30 22.04 3.81
CA ILE A 375 6.55 22.80 3.77
C ILE A 375 7.15 22.93 5.17
N GLU A 376 6.33 23.26 6.18
CA GLU A 376 6.78 23.37 7.57
C GLU A 376 7.33 22.04 8.11
N VAL A 377 6.70 20.91 7.80
CA VAL A 377 7.20 19.58 8.15
C VAL A 377 8.58 19.31 7.52
N PHE A 378 8.79 19.68 6.25
CA PHE A 378 10.08 19.48 5.59
C PHE A 378 11.19 20.44 6.08
N LYS A 379 10.83 21.61 6.61
CA LYS A 379 11.77 22.51 7.31
C LYS A 379 12.29 21.92 8.61
N LYS A 380 11.53 21.04 9.26
CA LYS A 380 11.94 20.37 10.49
C LYS A 380 13.04 19.33 10.22
N ARG A 381 13.50 18.69 11.29
CA ARG A 381 14.52 17.64 11.23
C ARG A 381 13.94 16.38 10.61
N ARG A 382 14.78 15.57 9.97
CA ARG A 382 14.42 14.25 9.41
C ARG A 382 13.71 13.31 10.38
N VAL A 383 13.89 13.50 11.69
CA VAL A 383 13.19 12.74 12.74
C VAL A 383 11.67 12.93 12.65
N VAL A 384 11.20 14.13 12.30
CA VAL A 384 9.76 14.39 12.12
C VAL A 384 9.22 13.63 10.91
N LEU A 385 9.95 13.66 9.78
CA LEU A 385 9.62 12.88 8.59
C LEU A 385 9.60 11.38 8.87
N MET A 386 10.57 10.88 9.64
CA MET A 386 10.59 9.49 10.10
C MET A 386 9.33 9.14 10.92
N LYS A 387 8.95 9.98 11.88
CA LYS A 387 7.73 9.73 12.67
C LYS A 387 6.47 9.70 11.81
N ILE A 388 6.36 10.60 10.83
CA ILE A 388 5.27 10.58 9.84
C ILE A 388 5.29 9.27 9.05
N LEU A 389 6.45 8.86 8.54
CA LEU A 389 6.60 7.60 7.80
C LEU A 389 6.19 6.38 8.63
N LEU A 390 6.54 6.33 9.92
CA LEU A 390 6.11 5.24 10.81
C LEU A 390 4.60 5.22 11.04
N ARG A 391 3.96 6.39 11.17
CA ARG A 391 2.49 6.47 11.27
C ARG A 391 1.82 6.00 10.00
N ILE A 392 2.34 6.41 8.83
CA ILE A 392 1.82 5.95 7.54
C ILE A 392 2.04 4.43 7.38
N HIS A 393 3.22 3.93 7.78
CA HIS A 393 3.52 2.50 7.76
C HIS A 393 2.51 1.70 8.61
N GLN A 394 2.16 2.20 9.79
CA GLN A 394 1.15 1.60 10.65
C GLN A 394 -0.26 1.62 10.01
N ILE A 395 -0.63 2.70 9.32
CA ILE A 395 -1.91 2.79 8.59
C ILE A 395 -2.01 1.66 7.55
N TYR A 396 -0.98 1.51 6.71
CA TYR A 396 -1.00 0.48 5.66
C TYR A 396 -0.81 -0.94 6.22
N LYS A 397 -0.11 -1.12 7.34
CA LYS A 397 0.02 -2.42 8.00
C LYS A 397 -1.32 -3.00 8.43
N LEU A 398 -2.27 -2.13 8.78
CA LEU A 398 -3.63 -2.51 9.17
C LEU A 398 -4.61 -2.60 7.98
N ASP A 399 -4.20 -2.17 6.78
CA ASP A 399 -5.05 -2.17 5.59
C ASP A 399 -5.01 -3.54 4.88
N GLU A 400 -6.17 -4.19 4.77
CA GLU A 400 -6.28 -5.53 4.20
C GLU A 400 -5.84 -5.62 2.73
N LEU A 401 -5.99 -4.55 1.96
CA LEU A 401 -5.72 -4.52 0.53
C LEU A 401 -4.42 -3.77 0.20
N LYS A 402 -4.13 -2.68 0.92
CA LYS A 402 -3.01 -1.78 0.63
C LYS A 402 -1.77 -1.99 1.50
N HIS A 403 -1.71 -3.01 2.35
CA HIS A 403 -0.50 -3.36 3.10
C HIS A 403 0.75 -3.58 2.23
N TYR A 404 0.58 -3.94 0.95
CA TYR A 404 1.68 -4.02 -0.02
C TYR A 404 2.40 -2.68 -0.23
N MET A 405 1.78 -1.54 0.09
CA MET A 405 2.43 -0.23 0.04
C MET A 405 3.62 -0.14 1.00
N ASN A 406 3.60 -0.87 2.13
CA ASN A 406 4.75 -0.96 3.01
C ASN A 406 5.93 -1.63 2.32
N TYR A 407 5.67 -2.73 1.63
CA TYR A 407 6.67 -3.44 0.86
C TYR A 407 7.19 -2.65 -0.36
N LEU A 408 6.31 -1.92 -1.05
CA LEU A 408 6.66 -1.17 -2.26
C LEU A 408 7.38 0.17 -1.95
N PHE A 409 7.11 0.77 -0.79
CA PHE A 409 7.58 2.12 -0.47
C PHE A 409 8.12 2.27 0.96
N PHE A 410 7.29 2.00 1.97
CA PHE A 410 7.54 2.53 3.32
C PHE A 410 8.68 1.83 4.06
N ASP A 411 8.90 0.55 3.82
CA ASP A 411 10.04 -0.17 4.39
C ASP A 411 11.36 0.46 3.94
N GLU A 412 11.52 0.75 2.64
CA GLU A 412 12.71 1.43 2.13
C GLU A 412 12.78 2.90 2.56
N TYR A 413 11.66 3.64 2.56
CA TYR A 413 11.64 5.04 3.02
C TYR A 413 12.10 5.17 4.48
N CYS A 414 11.58 4.32 5.38
CA CYS A 414 11.94 4.31 6.78
C CYS A 414 13.43 3.97 6.99
N ASN A 415 14.01 3.07 6.19
CA ASN A 415 15.44 2.77 6.27
C ASN A 415 16.29 3.91 5.69
N TRP A 416 15.90 4.45 4.54
CA TRP A 416 16.64 5.49 3.82
C TRP A 416 16.69 6.82 4.57
N ILE A 417 15.58 7.28 5.15
CA ILE A 417 15.50 8.60 5.78
C ILE A 417 16.46 8.76 6.98
N GLN A 418 16.92 7.63 7.56
CA GLN A 418 17.89 7.61 8.66
C GLN A 418 19.29 8.04 8.22
N SER A 419 19.67 7.70 6.99
CA SER A 419 20.97 8.00 6.40
C SER A 419 20.94 9.17 5.42
N ALA A 420 19.75 9.66 5.05
CA ALA A 420 19.57 10.74 4.12
C ALA A 420 20.27 12.05 4.55
N ASP A 421 20.81 12.77 3.55
CA ASP A 421 21.49 14.04 3.74
C ASP A 421 20.50 15.19 3.92
N ASP A 422 20.65 15.87 5.06
CA ASP A 422 19.87 17.03 5.41
C ASP A 422 20.08 18.19 4.42
N GLN A 423 21.25 18.34 3.80
CA GLN A 423 21.50 19.47 2.89
C GLN A 423 20.58 19.46 1.68
N ILE A 424 20.35 18.29 1.07
CA ILE A 424 19.49 18.17 -0.11
C ILE A 424 18.03 18.45 0.26
N ARG A 425 17.59 18.04 1.46
CA ARG A 425 16.25 18.41 1.98
C ARG A 425 16.10 19.93 2.07
N HIS A 426 17.09 20.63 2.64
CA HIS A 426 17.02 22.10 2.76
C HIS A 426 16.97 22.79 1.39
N GLN A 427 17.75 22.32 0.41
CA GLN A 427 17.70 22.84 -0.96
C GLN A 427 16.32 22.64 -1.60
N PHE A 428 15.72 21.47 -1.39
CA PHE A 428 14.38 21.15 -1.87
C PHE A 428 13.31 22.08 -1.26
N VAL A 429 13.37 22.32 0.06
CA VAL A 429 12.46 23.24 0.77
C VAL A 429 12.54 24.66 0.23
N VAL A 430 13.74 25.22 0.07
CA VAL A 430 13.94 26.58 -0.45
C VAL A 430 13.29 26.71 -1.83
N ARG A 431 13.47 25.71 -2.70
CA ARG A 431 12.89 25.70 -4.04
C ARG A 431 11.35 25.65 -4.01
N ILE A 432 10.76 24.90 -3.09
CA ILE A 432 9.30 24.86 -2.94
C ILE A 432 8.76 26.20 -2.43
N GLU A 433 9.43 26.85 -1.47
CA GLU A 433 8.99 28.15 -0.95
C GLU A 433 8.97 29.24 -2.03
N GLU A 434 9.95 29.23 -2.94
CA GLU A 434 9.98 30.14 -4.09
C GLU A 434 8.83 29.89 -5.08
N ILE A 435 8.41 28.64 -5.21
CA ILE A 435 7.32 28.21 -6.12
C ILE A 435 5.95 28.46 -5.49
N LYS A 436 5.80 28.26 -4.17
CA LYS A 436 4.53 28.41 -3.44
C LYS A 436 3.81 29.70 -3.80
N GLY A 437 4.52 30.82 -3.88
CA GLY A 437 3.94 32.14 -4.20
C GLY A 437 3.48 32.32 -5.64
N LYS A 438 3.79 31.37 -6.54
CA LYS A 438 3.42 31.40 -7.97
C LYS A 438 2.21 30.50 -8.27
N ILE A 439 1.78 29.69 -7.30
CA ILE A 439 0.65 28.78 -7.47
C ILE A 439 -0.64 29.59 -7.38
N CYS A 440 -1.48 29.44 -8.39
CA CYS A 440 -2.75 30.14 -8.49
C CYS A 440 -3.80 29.22 -9.12
N LYS A 441 -5.08 29.56 -8.94
CA LYS A 441 -6.21 28.72 -9.38
C LYS A 441 -6.21 28.48 -10.89
N GLU A 442 -5.69 29.43 -11.66
CA GLU A 442 -5.65 29.42 -13.13
C GLU A 442 -4.70 28.36 -13.69
N ASN A 443 -3.61 28.05 -12.97
CA ASN A 443 -2.54 27.19 -13.50
C ASN A 443 -2.78 25.70 -13.23
N ILE A 444 -3.79 25.36 -12.43
CA ILE A 444 -4.03 23.97 -12.00
C ILE A 444 -4.73 23.13 -13.06
N GLY A 445 -5.26 23.76 -14.11
CA GLY A 445 -5.92 23.07 -15.22
C GLY A 445 -7.33 22.59 -14.89
N LEU A 446 -7.97 23.19 -13.88
CA LEU A 446 -9.39 23.02 -13.56
C LEU A 446 -10.12 24.37 -13.71
N PRO A 447 -11.40 24.39 -14.15
CA PRO A 447 -12.17 25.61 -14.34
C PRO A 447 -12.73 26.15 -13.00
N LEU A 448 -11.86 26.33 -11.99
CA LEU A 448 -12.27 26.69 -10.63
C LEU A 448 -12.86 28.10 -10.56
N GLN A 449 -12.19 29.09 -11.17
CA GLN A 449 -12.65 30.48 -11.15
C GLN A 449 -13.96 30.67 -11.90
N ASP A 450 -14.09 30.02 -13.06
CA ASP A 450 -15.32 30.05 -13.85
C ASP A 450 -16.48 29.46 -13.03
N ALA A 451 -16.23 28.35 -12.31
CA ALA A 451 -17.23 27.74 -11.45
C ALA A 451 -17.63 28.62 -10.27
N GLU A 452 -16.65 29.22 -9.59
CA GLU A 452 -16.89 30.14 -8.47
C GLU A 452 -17.69 31.37 -8.92
N GLN A 453 -17.30 31.97 -10.05
CA GLN A 453 -17.98 33.16 -10.57
C GLN A 453 -19.42 32.84 -10.99
N GLU A 454 -19.65 31.70 -11.66
CA GLU A 454 -20.99 31.28 -12.06
C GLU A 454 -21.91 31.07 -10.84
N TYR A 455 -21.39 30.51 -9.75
CA TYR A 455 -22.14 30.36 -8.50
C TYR A 455 -22.43 31.70 -7.82
N ILE A 456 -21.43 32.60 -7.75
CA ILE A 456 -21.60 33.95 -7.19
C ILE A 456 -22.65 34.74 -7.97
N ASP A 457 -22.62 34.66 -9.30
CA ASP A 457 -23.60 35.30 -10.18
C ASP A 457 -25.00 34.71 -9.98
N TYR A 458 -25.11 33.40 -9.79
CA TYR A 458 -26.37 32.71 -9.49
C TYR A 458 -26.95 33.19 -8.16
N ILE A 459 -26.17 33.16 -7.07
CA ILE A 459 -26.61 33.62 -5.73
C ILE A 459 -27.03 35.09 -5.79
N SER A 460 -26.28 35.93 -6.50
CA SER A 460 -26.60 37.36 -6.66
C SER A 460 -27.85 37.63 -7.50
N SER A 461 -28.31 36.64 -8.28
CA SER A 461 -29.52 36.72 -9.10
C SER A 461 -30.79 36.27 -8.38
N LEU A 462 -30.65 35.61 -7.22
CA LEU A 462 -31.78 35.24 -6.39
C LEU A 462 -32.40 36.52 -5.80
N PRO A 463 -33.73 36.69 -5.88
CA PRO A 463 -34.38 37.81 -5.22
C PRO A 463 -34.12 37.72 -3.71
N ASP A 464 -33.73 38.84 -3.09
CA ASP A 464 -33.62 38.94 -1.63
C ASP A 464 -34.93 38.44 -1.01
N ASP A 465 -34.93 37.23 -0.45
CA ASP A 465 -36.07 36.72 0.31
C ASP A 465 -36.02 37.37 1.71
N ASP A 466 -36.32 38.68 1.73
CA ASP A 466 -36.73 39.40 2.93
C ASP A 466 -38.10 38.85 3.37
N GLY A 467 -38.13 37.64 3.93
CA GLY A 467 -39.39 37.05 4.35
C GLY A 467 -39.44 35.56 4.64
N ILE A 468 -38.57 35.04 5.50
CA ILE A 468 -38.89 34.18 6.67
C ILE A 468 -37.58 34.03 7.46
N MET A 469 -37.28 35.03 8.30
CA MET A 469 -36.56 34.74 9.55
C MET A 469 -37.55 33.95 10.40
N SER A 470 -37.43 32.63 10.42
CA SER A 470 -38.16 31.81 11.38
C SER A 470 -37.83 32.31 12.79
N GLU A 471 -38.85 32.68 13.54
CA GLU A 471 -38.80 33.21 14.92
C GLU A 471 -38.15 32.24 15.94
N GLU A 472 -37.56 31.12 15.52
CA GLU A 472 -36.97 30.09 16.40
C GLU A 472 -35.52 30.40 16.84
N GLU A 473 -34.78 31.28 16.16
CA GLU A 473 -33.42 31.64 16.59
C GLU A 473 -33.36 32.77 17.64
N ASN A 474 -34.46 33.50 17.86
CA ASN A 474 -34.50 34.59 18.84
C ASN A 474 -34.86 34.15 20.28
N GLU A 475 -35.26 32.89 20.51
CA GLU A 475 -35.53 32.38 21.87
C GLU A 475 -34.30 31.80 22.59
N MET A 476 -33.19 31.52 21.90
CA MET A 476 -32.00 30.89 22.50
C MET A 476 -30.89 31.86 22.96
N ARG A 477 -31.06 33.18 22.77
CA ARG A 477 -30.16 34.22 23.34
C ARG A 477 -30.70 34.90 24.60
N GLY A 478 -31.79 34.38 25.16
CA GLY A 478 -32.51 34.98 26.28
C GLY A 478 -32.28 34.37 27.66
N TYR A 479 -31.22 33.60 27.91
CA TYR A 479 -30.88 33.15 29.27
C TYR A 479 -29.38 32.89 29.41
N ILE A 480 -28.64 33.88 29.90
CA ILE A 480 -27.54 33.79 30.88
C ILE A 480 -27.30 35.25 31.31
N ASP A 481 -27.88 35.62 32.45
CA ASP A 481 -27.41 36.71 33.32
C ASP A 481 -26.35 36.14 34.28
#